data_AF-A0A2T2SRF2-F1
#
_entry.id   AF-A0A2T2SRF2-F1
#
_cell.length_a   1.000
_cell.length_b   1.000
_cell.length_c   1.000
_cell.angle_alpha   90.00
_cell.angle_beta   90.00
_cell.angle_gamma   90.00
#
_symmetry.space_group_name_H-M   'P 1'
#
loop_
_entity.id
_entity.type
_entity.pdbx_description
1 polymer ?
#
loop_
_entity_poly.entity_id
_entity_poly.type
_entity_poly.pdbx_seq_one_letter_code
_entity_poly.pdbx_strand_id
1 'polypeptide(L)'
;MQATFHAFGLNHQTASVAASEAFALDEDAQCRVHTAFRAGTAPADEDGPELVLVSTCNRTEVYLYGDEGDAERLRGLLACEAGRDWPGQGETFHRTDEAAVRHVLEVTAGLRSLVPGDAQILAQVKDAYRRSVDADAVGAVGHRLMHTAFRAAKRVRSETSLASGAASVSTAAVALAEEFFRKRRPDGWTDRRALLVGAGKMGRLALEALADRTDDRASLASVAVTNRSPERAAEAARAFDAETVPWADRHAAAARADLVIVATGAEEPTIRAETLPEGSAAAADTAT
;
A
#
# COMPACT_ATOMS: atom_id res chain seq x y z
N MET A 1 -4.16 -6.12 33.91
CA MET A 1 -4.67 -7.47 33.54
C MET A 1 -3.47 -8.31 33.09
N GLN A 2 -3.64 -9.56 32.66
CA GLN A 2 -2.51 -10.32 32.09
C GLN A 2 -2.26 -9.85 30.66
N ALA A 3 -1.00 -9.58 30.30
CA ALA A 3 -0.64 -9.17 28.95
C ALA A 3 -0.88 -10.31 27.95
N THR A 4 -1.48 -9.97 26.82
CA THR A 4 -1.83 -10.87 25.71
C THR A 4 -1.44 -10.24 24.38
N PHE A 5 -1.42 -11.04 23.31
CA PHE A 5 -1.23 -10.45 21.97
C PHE A 5 -2.55 -9.87 21.46
N HIS A 6 -2.52 -8.69 20.86
CA HIS A 6 -3.63 -8.08 20.16
C HIS A 6 -3.18 -7.68 18.75
N ALA A 7 -4.01 -7.98 17.76
CA ALA A 7 -3.90 -7.41 16.43
C ALA A 7 -5.24 -6.76 16.09
N PHE A 8 -5.23 -5.46 15.86
CA PHE A 8 -6.44 -4.72 15.53
C PHE A 8 -6.15 -3.58 14.57
N GLY A 9 -7.20 -3.08 13.92
CA GLY A 9 -7.07 -1.96 13.01
C GLY A 9 -8.08 -1.99 11.88
N LEU A 10 -7.71 -1.31 10.81
CA LEU A 10 -8.44 -1.22 9.55
C LEU A 10 -7.60 -1.88 8.45
N ASN A 11 -8.24 -2.61 7.55
CA ASN A 11 -7.61 -3.04 6.31
C ASN A 11 -8.66 -3.19 5.20
N HIS A 12 -8.17 -3.35 3.96
CA HIS A 12 -9.00 -3.51 2.76
C HIS A 12 -10.06 -4.65 2.82
N GLN A 13 -9.98 -5.59 3.77
CA GLN A 13 -11.00 -6.65 3.92
C GLN A 13 -12.20 -6.20 4.75
N THR A 14 -12.04 -5.20 5.62
CA THR A 14 -13.09 -4.73 6.55
C THR A 14 -13.48 -3.29 6.30
N ALA A 15 -12.52 -2.41 6.00
CA ALA A 15 -12.73 -0.98 5.92
C ALA A 15 -13.07 -0.53 4.50
N SER A 16 -13.94 0.47 4.39
CA SER A 16 -14.10 1.24 3.16
C SER A 16 -12.80 1.97 2.80
N VAL A 17 -12.65 2.37 1.52
CA VAL A 17 -11.50 3.18 1.08
C VAL A 17 -11.45 4.50 1.86
N ALA A 18 -12.60 5.17 2.01
CA ALA A 18 -12.68 6.42 2.77
C ALA A 18 -12.28 6.26 4.25
N ALA A 19 -12.62 5.13 4.88
CA ALA A 19 -12.16 4.84 6.25
C ALA A 19 -10.66 4.55 6.28
N SER A 20 -10.13 3.79 5.32
CA SER A 20 -8.71 3.48 5.23
C SER A 20 -7.86 4.75 5.02
N GLU A 21 -8.31 5.66 4.16
CA GLU A 21 -7.66 6.96 3.92
C GLU A 21 -7.69 7.84 5.17
N ALA A 22 -8.83 7.90 5.87
CA ALA A 22 -8.95 8.73 7.07
C ALA A 22 -8.05 8.28 8.24
N PHE A 23 -7.66 7.01 8.27
CA PHE A 23 -6.76 6.45 9.28
C PHE A 23 -5.36 6.14 8.72
N ALA A 24 -5.06 6.54 7.48
CA ALA A 24 -3.73 6.40 6.93
C ALA A 24 -2.78 7.37 7.66
N LEU A 25 -1.70 6.83 8.20
CA LEU A 25 -0.70 7.62 8.93
C LEU A 25 0.55 7.79 8.08
N ASP A 26 0.97 9.04 7.91
CA ASP A 26 2.28 9.40 7.40
C ASP A 26 3.39 9.13 8.45
N GLU A 27 4.64 9.46 8.13
CA GLU A 27 5.77 9.22 9.04
C GLU A 27 5.68 10.07 10.32
N ASP A 28 5.25 11.32 10.21
CA ASP A 28 5.14 12.24 11.33
C ASP A 28 4.01 11.83 12.30
N ALA A 29 2.87 11.41 11.76
CA ALA A 29 1.75 10.88 12.54
C ALA A 29 2.14 9.59 13.27
N GLN A 30 2.87 8.68 12.61
CA GLN A 30 3.37 7.47 13.27
C GLN A 30 4.36 7.80 14.39
N CYS A 31 5.22 8.81 14.21
CA CYS A 31 6.11 9.31 15.26
C CYS A 31 5.32 9.86 16.46
N ARG A 32 4.25 10.62 16.22
CA ARG A 32 3.38 11.13 17.29
C ARG A 32 2.67 10.02 18.05
N VAL A 33 2.11 9.01 17.35
CA VAL A 33 1.48 7.84 17.98
C VAL A 33 2.49 7.10 18.86
N HIS A 34 3.70 6.84 18.35
CA HIS A 34 4.75 6.19 19.12
C HIS A 34 5.16 7.00 20.35
N THR A 35 5.35 8.31 20.21
CA THR A 35 5.68 9.21 21.32
C THR A 35 4.60 9.19 22.39
N ALA A 36 3.33 9.30 22.00
CA ALA A 36 2.20 9.30 22.92
C ALA A 36 1.99 7.94 23.60
N PHE A 37 2.22 6.84 22.88
CA PHE A 37 2.23 5.49 23.44
C PHE A 37 3.28 5.38 24.53
N ARG A 38 4.54 5.72 24.24
CA ARG A 38 5.66 5.67 25.19
C ARG A 38 5.47 6.54 26.42
N ALA A 39 4.90 7.73 26.26
CA ALA A 39 4.61 8.61 27.39
C ALA A 39 3.52 8.04 28.33
N GLY A 40 2.67 7.16 27.82
CA GLY A 40 1.54 6.58 28.54
C GLY A 40 1.77 5.17 29.11
N THR A 41 2.94 4.57 28.91
CA THR A 41 3.21 3.17 29.24
C THR A 41 4.55 2.97 29.95
N ALA A 42 4.68 1.87 30.69
CA ALA A 42 5.97 1.44 31.21
C ALA A 42 6.94 1.09 30.06
N PRO A 43 8.27 1.13 30.31
CA PRO A 43 9.26 0.74 29.31
C PRO A 43 9.11 -0.72 28.85
N ALA A 44 9.26 -0.96 27.54
CA ALA A 44 9.12 -2.28 26.93
C ALA A 44 10.17 -3.31 27.40
N ASP A 45 11.33 -2.84 27.88
CA ASP A 45 12.39 -3.65 28.48
C ASP A 45 12.15 -4.00 29.96
N GLU A 46 11.13 -3.39 30.58
CA GLU A 46 10.70 -3.62 31.97
C GLU A 46 9.31 -4.28 32.04
N ASP A 47 9.05 -5.25 31.15
CA ASP A 47 7.75 -5.95 31.02
C ASP A 47 6.56 -5.02 30.66
N GLY A 48 6.84 -3.81 30.14
CA GLY A 48 5.83 -2.89 29.62
C GLY A 48 5.20 -3.35 28.29
N PRO A 49 4.11 -2.72 27.86
CA PRO A 49 3.45 -3.07 26.61
C PRO A 49 4.32 -2.73 25.40
N GLU A 50 4.23 -3.56 24.38
CA GLU A 50 5.02 -3.47 23.16
C GLU A 50 4.14 -3.24 21.93
N LEU A 51 4.55 -2.34 21.03
CA LEU A 51 3.79 -1.90 19.88
C LEU A 51 4.60 -2.00 18.59
N VAL A 52 4.01 -2.62 17.57
CA VAL A 52 4.39 -2.45 16.16
C VAL A 52 3.21 -1.84 15.40
N LEU A 53 3.42 -0.68 14.79
CA LEU A 53 2.39 0.05 14.04
C LEU A 53 2.66 -0.03 12.54
N VAL A 54 1.73 -0.62 11.79
CA VAL A 54 1.83 -0.81 10.34
C VAL A 54 0.79 0.06 9.64
N SER A 55 1.23 1.16 9.02
CA SER A 55 0.41 2.00 8.14
C SER A 55 0.88 1.87 6.68
N THR A 56 -0.04 1.50 5.80
CA THR A 56 0.13 1.46 4.33
C THR A 56 -1.14 2.01 3.67
N CYS A 57 -1.17 2.09 2.34
CA CYS A 57 -2.38 2.50 1.61
C CYS A 57 -3.58 1.55 1.82
N ASN A 58 -3.36 0.31 2.25
CA ASN A 58 -4.40 -0.72 2.35
C ASN A 58 -4.67 -1.17 3.79
N ARG A 59 -3.93 -0.63 4.77
CA ARG A 59 -4.10 -1.00 6.18
C ARG A 59 -3.51 0.03 7.14
N THR A 60 -4.16 0.17 8.28
CA THR A 60 -3.59 0.76 9.50
C THR A 60 -3.83 -0.24 10.62
N GLU A 61 -2.79 -0.98 10.98
CA GLU A 61 -2.85 -2.09 11.93
C GLU A 61 -1.87 -1.91 13.09
N VAL A 62 -2.35 -2.25 14.27
CA VAL A 62 -1.61 -2.28 15.52
C VAL A 62 -1.37 -3.72 15.91
N TYR A 63 -0.11 -4.07 16.14
CA TYR A 63 0.30 -5.32 16.77
C TYR A 63 0.84 -5.00 18.15
N LEU A 64 0.08 -5.38 19.17
CA LEU A 64 0.31 -5.04 20.56
C LEU A 64 0.57 -6.31 21.37
N TYR A 65 1.57 -6.28 22.24
CA TYR A 65 1.66 -7.16 23.39
C TYR A 65 1.40 -6.30 24.63
N GLY A 66 0.26 -6.49 25.29
CA GLY A 66 -0.22 -5.59 26.34
C GLY A 66 -1.58 -6.05 26.83
N ASP A 67 -2.28 -5.21 27.59
CA ASP A 67 -3.64 -5.53 28.02
C ASP A 67 -4.72 -4.73 27.27
N GLU A 68 -6.01 -5.03 27.53
CA GLU A 68 -7.12 -4.38 26.84
C GLU A 68 -7.16 -2.86 27.07
N GLY A 69 -6.63 -2.37 28.20
CA GLY A 69 -6.52 -0.94 28.47
C GLY A 69 -5.50 -0.25 27.56
N ASP A 70 -4.40 -0.94 27.23
CA ASP A 70 -3.42 -0.47 26.26
C ASP A 70 -4.00 -0.46 24.84
N ALA A 71 -4.78 -1.49 24.48
CA ALA A 71 -5.46 -1.54 23.19
C ALA A 71 -6.46 -0.38 23.02
N GLU A 72 -7.27 -0.11 24.05
CA GLU A 72 -8.23 1.00 24.03
C GLU A 72 -7.54 2.36 23.96
N ARG A 73 -6.44 2.54 24.71
CA ARG A 73 -5.61 3.75 24.62
C ARG A 73 -5.11 3.98 23.20
N LEU A 74 -4.63 2.93 22.53
CA LEU A 74 -4.13 3.02 21.16
C LEU A 74 -5.23 3.33 20.14
N ARG A 75 -6.45 2.80 20.31
CA ARG A 75 -7.61 3.23 19.50
C ARG A 75 -7.89 4.72 19.67
N GLY A 76 -7.82 5.22 20.91
CA GLY A 76 -7.97 6.65 21.21
C GLY A 76 -6.88 7.51 20.57
N LEU A 77 -5.62 7.06 20.59
CA LEU A 77 -4.52 7.76 19.91
C LEU A 77 -4.73 7.83 18.40
N LEU A 78 -5.11 6.72 17.77
CA LEU A 78 -5.39 6.67 16.34
C LEU A 78 -6.60 7.54 15.96
N ALA A 79 -7.64 7.56 16.78
CA ALA A 79 -8.79 8.45 16.61
C ALA A 79 -8.39 9.93 16.71
N CYS A 80 -7.53 10.27 17.67
CA CYS A 80 -7.00 11.62 17.85
C CYS A 80 -6.21 12.08 16.61
N GLU A 81 -5.28 11.24 16.12
CA GLU A 81 -4.49 11.55 14.92
C GLU A 81 -5.35 11.67 13.67
N ALA A 82 -6.39 10.83 13.54
CA ALA A 82 -7.35 10.91 12.43
C ALA A 82 -8.34 12.08 12.55
N GLY A 83 -8.38 12.77 13.70
CA GLY A 83 -9.35 13.84 13.99
C GLY A 83 -10.80 13.38 14.00
N ARG A 84 -11.06 12.10 14.26
CA ARG A 84 -12.40 11.48 14.23
C ARG A 84 -12.48 10.24 15.11
N ASP A 85 -13.69 9.83 15.45
CA ASP A 85 -13.91 8.64 16.29
C ASP A 85 -13.40 7.35 15.63
N TRP A 86 -12.90 6.43 16.46
CA TRP A 86 -12.51 5.09 16.03
C TRP A 86 -13.70 4.36 15.41
N PRO A 87 -13.55 3.69 14.25
CA PRO A 87 -14.69 3.09 13.56
C PRO A 87 -15.27 1.91 14.34
N GLY A 88 -16.58 1.72 14.20
CA GLY A 88 -17.32 0.67 14.90
C GLY A 88 -17.06 -0.75 14.38
N GLN A 89 -17.82 -1.70 14.93
CA GLN A 89 -17.78 -3.10 14.48
C GLN A 89 -18.26 -3.21 13.03
N GLY A 90 -17.45 -3.85 12.18
CA GLY A 90 -17.72 -4.01 10.74
C GLY A 90 -16.65 -3.36 9.86
N GLU A 91 -16.13 -2.20 10.27
CA GLU A 91 -15.03 -1.52 9.55
C GLU A 91 -13.65 -1.85 10.14
N THR A 92 -13.63 -2.35 11.38
CA THR A 92 -12.40 -2.75 12.08
C THR A 92 -12.37 -4.24 12.37
N PHE A 93 -11.17 -4.76 12.59
CA PHE A 93 -10.97 -6.09 13.15
C PHE A 93 -10.25 -6.01 14.49
N HIS A 94 -10.44 -7.05 15.31
CA HIS A 94 -9.65 -7.32 16.49
C HIS A 94 -9.46 -8.82 16.63
N ARG A 95 -8.24 -9.24 16.88
CA ARG A 95 -7.82 -10.61 17.16
C ARG A 95 -6.96 -10.60 18.42
N THR A 96 -7.03 -11.67 19.19
CA THR A 96 -6.25 -11.86 20.41
C THR A 96 -5.43 -13.15 20.35
N ASP A 97 -4.32 -13.17 21.09
CA ASP A 97 -3.41 -14.30 21.28
C ASP A 97 -3.01 -15.00 19.97
N GLU A 98 -3.31 -16.30 19.86
CA GLU A 98 -2.93 -17.10 18.69
C GLU A 98 -3.51 -16.52 17.39
N ALA A 99 -4.73 -15.98 17.44
CA ALA A 99 -5.35 -15.36 16.27
C ALA A 99 -4.64 -14.06 15.87
N ALA A 100 -4.14 -13.28 16.84
CA ALA A 100 -3.35 -12.09 16.59
C ALA A 100 -2.00 -12.46 15.96
N VAL A 101 -1.28 -13.43 16.55
CA VAL A 101 0.00 -13.91 16.03
C VAL A 101 -0.16 -14.47 14.62
N ARG A 102 -1.21 -15.27 14.37
CA ARG A 102 -1.52 -15.80 13.05
C ARG A 102 -1.77 -14.68 12.04
N HIS A 103 -2.53 -13.66 12.40
CA HIS A 103 -2.78 -12.50 11.54
C HIS A 103 -1.48 -11.80 11.15
N VAL A 104 -0.58 -11.53 12.11
CA VAL A 104 0.74 -10.93 11.84
C VAL A 104 1.56 -11.77 10.85
N LEU A 105 1.57 -13.10 11.03
CA LEU A 105 2.26 -14.02 10.13
C LEU A 105 1.66 -13.98 8.72
N GLU A 106 0.33 -14.01 8.60
CA GLU A 106 -0.39 -13.99 7.32
C GLU A 106 -0.19 -12.66 6.57
N VAL A 107 -0.26 -11.53 7.27
CA VAL A 107 0.02 -10.20 6.69
C VAL A 107 1.46 -10.10 6.22
N THR A 108 2.41 -10.49 7.06
CA THR A 108 3.85 -10.40 6.73
C THR A 108 4.22 -11.32 5.55
N ALA A 109 3.52 -12.45 5.41
CA ALA A 109 3.67 -13.37 4.29
C ALA A 109 2.90 -12.94 3.01
N GLY A 110 2.11 -11.87 3.06
CA GLY A 110 1.33 -11.37 1.92
C GLY A 110 0.06 -12.17 1.60
N LEU A 111 -0.40 -13.02 2.51
CA LEU A 111 -1.65 -13.77 2.37
C LEU A 111 -2.89 -12.89 2.58
N ARG A 112 -2.71 -11.76 3.29
CA ARG A 112 -3.74 -10.78 3.60
C ARG A 112 -3.54 -9.47 2.84
N SER A 113 -2.87 -9.50 1.69
CA SER A 113 -2.70 -8.33 0.81
C SER A 113 -3.81 -8.29 -0.24
N LEU A 114 -4.14 -7.09 -0.74
CA LEU A 114 -5.11 -6.90 -1.82
C LEU A 114 -4.75 -7.77 -3.04
N VAL A 115 -3.45 -7.86 -3.33
CA VAL A 115 -2.89 -8.84 -4.26
C VAL A 115 -2.21 -9.93 -3.44
N PRO A 116 -2.74 -11.17 -3.42
CA PRO A 116 -2.11 -12.27 -2.72
C PRO A 116 -0.67 -12.47 -3.21
N GLY A 117 0.27 -12.57 -2.26
CA GLY A 117 1.69 -12.72 -2.57
C GLY A 117 2.44 -11.40 -2.86
N ASP A 118 1.80 -10.23 -2.65
CA ASP A 118 2.44 -8.92 -2.81
C ASP A 118 3.79 -8.87 -2.09
N ALA A 119 4.87 -8.78 -2.85
CA ALA A 119 6.23 -8.78 -2.33
C ALA A 119 6.57 -7.52 -1.51
N GLN A 120 5.77 -6.44 -1.65
CA GLN A 120 6.03 -5.18 -0.99
C GLN A 120 5.66 -5.17 0.50
N ILE A 121 4.63 -5.93 0.89
CA ILE A 121 4.14 -5.89 2.28
C ILE A 121 5.22 -6.32 3.28
N LEU A 122 6.07 -7.29 2.92
CA LEU A 122 7.19 -7.71 3.77
C LEU A 122 8.17 -6.56 4.03
N ALA A 123 8.45 -5.74 3.02
CA ALA A 123 9.31 -4.56 3.18
C ALA A 123 8.62 -3.51 4.06
N GLN A 124 7.34 -3.22 3.81
CA GLN A 124 6.56 -2.26 4.59
C GLN A 124 6.46 -2.65 6.07
N VAL A 125 6.23 -3.94 6.37
CA VAL A 125 6.20 -4.45 7.74
C VAL A 125 7.58 -4.38 8.41
N LYS A 126 8.67 -4.60 7.66
CA LYS A 126 10.03 -4.38 8.19
C LYS A 126 10.30 -2.93 8.51
N ASP A 127 9.86 -2.01 7.66
CA ASP A 127 10.04 -0.58 7.88
C ASP A 127 9.19 -0.08 9.05
N ALA A 128 7.96 -0.59 9.20
CA ALA A 128 7.12 -0.38 10.38
C ALA A 128 7.79 -0.87 11.66
N TYR A 129 8.26 -2.11 11.66
CA TYR A 129 9.00 -2.69 12.79
C TYR A 129 10.22 -1.85 13.17
N ARG A 130 11.04 -1.41 12.18
CA ARG A 130 12.20 -0.56 12.43
C ARG A 130 11.80 0.74 13.12
N ARG A 131 10.77 1.43 12.63
CA ARG A 131 10.28 2.67 13.24
C ARG A 131 9.78 2.47 14.66
N SER A 132 9.13 1.34 14.94
CA SER A 132 8.72 0.99 16.31
C SER A 132 9.90 0.66 17.22
N VAL A 133 10.96 0.03 16.71
CA VAL A 133 12.22 -0.19 17.45
C VAL A 133 12.93 1.13 17.73
N ASP A 134 13.05 2.01 16.73
CA ASP A 134 13.70 3.32 16.87
C ASP A 134 12.96 4.23 17.88
N ALA A 135 11.68 3.94 18.15
CA ALA A 135 10.86 4.61 19.16
C ALA A 135 10.85 3.91 20.54
N ASP A 136 11.72 2.92 20.77
CA ASP A 136 11.75 2.08 21.98
C ASP A 136 10.39 1.43 22.32
N ALA A 137 9.53 1.24 21.32
CA ALA A 137 8.18 0.70 21.50
C ALA A 137 8.15 -0.84 21.45
N VAL A 138 9.27 -1.50 21.16
CA VAL A 138 9.35 -2.96 21.01
C VAL A 138 10.33 -3.54 22.03
N GLY A 139 9.90 -4.59 22.72
CA GLY A 139 10.69 -5.35 23.68
C GLY A 139 10.95 -6.77 23.19
N ALA A 140 11.31 -7.66 24.13
CA ALA A 140 11.73 -9.02 23.81
C ALA A 140 10.65 -9.85 23.09
N VAL A 141 9.37 -9.64 23.44
CA VAL A 141 8.25 -10.42 22.92
C VAL A 141 7.94 -10.05 21.47
N GLY A 142 7.86 -8.75 21.18
CA GLY A 142 7.65 -8.16 19.87
C GLY A 142 8.82 -8.44 18.93
N HIS A 143 10.07 -8.33 19.41
CA HIS A 143 11.24 -8.75 18.62
C HIS A 143 11.11 -10.21 18.17
N ARG A 144 10.71 -11.10 19.08
CA ARG A 144 10.54 -12.53 18.77
C ARG A 144 9.40 -12.77 17.78
N LEU A 145 8.26 -12.09 17.95
CA LEU A 145 7.13 -12.16 17.03
C LEU A 145 7.53 -11.73 15.62
N MET A 146 8.13 -10.54 15.47
CA MET A 146 8.48 -10.00 14.16
C MET A 146 9.55 -10.82 13.46
N HIS A 147 10.58 -11.29 14.17
CA HIS A 147 11.56 -12.20 13.58
C HIS A 147 10.96 -13.55 13.16
N THR A 148 9.96 -14.04 13.89
CA THR A 148 9.21 -15.24 13.50
C THR A 148 8.39 -14.98 12.24
N ALA A 149 7.73 -13.82 12.15
CA ALA A 149 6.98 -13.38 10.99
C ALA A 149 7.85 -13.24 9.73
N PHE A 150 9.04 -12.65 9.85
CA PHE A 150 9.97 -12.53 8.72
C PHE A 150 10.50 -13.89 8.25
N ARG A 151 10.75 -14.83 9.16
CA ARG A 151 11.14 -16.21 8.79
C ARG A 151 10.00 -16.92 8.08
N ALA A 152 8.77 -16.83 8.59
CA ALA A 152 7.59 -17.42 7.97
C ALA A 152 7.37 -16.85 6.56
N ALA A 153 7.43 -15.53 6.40
CA ALA A 153 7.30 -14.89 5.08
C ALA A 153 8.38 -15.34 4.11
N LYS A 154 9.64 -15.47 4.56
CA LYS A 154 10.73 -16.00 3.72
C LYS A 154 10.42 -17.43 3.25
N ARG A 155 9.97 -18.30 4.16
CA ARG A 155 9.59 -19.68 3.84
C ARG A 155 8.44 -19.74 2.85
N VAL A 156 7.38 -18.98 3.06
CA VAL A 156 6.25 -18.89 2.10
C VAL A 156 6.75 -18.51 0.71
N ARG A 157 7.63 -17.53 0.60
CA ARG A 157 8.18 -17.12 -0.71
C ARG A 157 9.09 -18.16 -1.36
N SER A 158 9.86 -18.92 -0.59
CA SER A 158 10.83 -19.89 -1.13
C SER A 158 10.25 -21.30 -1.33
N GLU A 159 9.24 -21.67 -0.54
CA GLU A 159 8.67 -23.01 -0.49
C GLU A 159 7.32 -23.09 -1.25
N THR A 160 6.77 -21.97 -1.73
CA THR A 160 5.49 -21.94 -2.45
C THR A 160 5.56 -21.08 -3.71
N SER A 161 4.58 -21.26 -4.61
CA SER A 161 4.39 -20.43 -5.80
C SER A 161 3.68 -19.09 -5.52
N LEU A 162 3.37 -18.76 -4.26
CA LEU A 162 2.66 -17.51 -3.93
C LEU A 162 3.44 -16.25 -4.35
N ALA A 163 4.77 -16.33 -4.40
CA ALA A 163 5.62 -15.24 -4.86
C ALA A 163 6.07 -15.40 -6.33
N SER A 164 5.58 -16.43 -7.03
CA SER A 164 5.90 -16.64 -8.44
C SER A 164 4.97 -15.82 -9.32
N GLY A 165 5.56 -15.01 -10.21
CA GLY A 165 4.88 -13.90 -10.87
C GLY A 165 4.94 -12.63 -10.03
N ALA A 166 5.33 -11.51 -10.62
CA ALA A 166 5.42 -10.21 -9.96
C ALA A 166 4.02 -9.66 -9.61
N ALA A 167 3.29 -10.33 -8.73
CA ALA A 167 1.96 -9.92 -8.31
C ALA A 167 2.10 -8.72 -7.36
N SER A 168 1.61 -7.56 -7.81
CA SER A 168 1.53 -6.32 -7.04
C SER A 168 0.27 -5.56 -7.47
N VAL A 169 -0.15 -4.56 -6.69
CA VAL A 169 -1.29 -3.72 -7.08
C VAL A 169 -1.07 -3.07 -8.45
N SER A 170 0.15 -2.63 -8.76
CA SER A 170 0.49 -2.06 -10.07
C SER A 170 0.33 -3.07 -11.22
N THR A 171 0.78 -4.30 -11.03
CA THR A 171 0.71 -5.32 -12.09
C THR A 171 -0.71 -5.86 -12.27
N ALA A 172 -1.51 -5.89 -11.20
CA ALA A 172 -2.94 -6.16 -11.26
C ALA A 172 -3.70 -5.04 -11.99
N ALA A 173 -3.40 -3.76 -11.70
CA ALA A 173 -4.02 -2.62 -12.38
C ALA A 173 -3.78 -2.64 -13.90
N VAL A 174 -2.56 -2.97 -14.33
CA VAL A 174 -2.23 -3.14 -15.76
C VAL A 174 -2.99 -4.30 -16.39
N ALA A 175 -3.08 -5.45 -15.70
CA ALA A 175 -3.85 -6.60 -16.19
C ALA A 175 -5.35 -6.28 -16.34
N LEU A 176 -5.92 -5.52 -15.40
CA LEU A 176 -7.31 -5.04 -15.48
C LEU A 176 -7.52 -4.10 -16.67
N ALA A 177 -6.59 -3.18 -16.92
CA ALA A 177 -6.64 -2.29 -18.07
C ALA A 177 -6.58 -3.08 -19.40
N GLU A 178 -5.69 -4.05 -19.51
CA GLU A 178 -5.60 -4.94 -20.68
C GLU A 178 -6.92 -5.69 -20.91
N GLU A 179 -7.51 -6.27 -19.86
CA GLU A 179 -8.79 -6.96 -19.93
C GLU A 179 -9.93 -6.03 -20.35
N PHE A 180 -9.95 -4.80 -19.81
CA PHE A 180 -10.91 -3.75 -20.18
C PHE A 180 -10.89 -3.49 -21.68
N PHE A 181 -9.69 -3.29 -22.25
CA PHE A 181 -9.53 -3.03 -23.67
C PHE A 181 -9.91 -4.24 -24.51
N ARG A 182 -9.43 -5.44 -24.15
CA ARG A 182 -9.73 -6.70 -24.85
C ARG A 182 -11.24 -6.99 -24.95
N LYS A 183 -12.03 -6.62 -23.92
CA LYS A 183 -13.50 -6.80 -23.92
C LYS A 183 -14.25 -5.77 -24.76
N ARG A 184 -13.72 -4.54 -24.89
CA ARG A 184 -14.42 -3.41 -25.50
C ARG A 184 -13.92 -3.06 -26.91
N ARG A 185 -12.79 -3.62 -27.33
CA ARG A 185 -12.09 -3.29 -28.58
C ARG A 185 -11.59 -4.57 -29.25
N PRO A 186 -11.87 -4.80 -30.55
CA PRO A 186 -11.36 -5.96 -31.29
C PRO A 186 -9.83 -6.05 -31.31
N ASP A 187 -9.18 -4.89 -31.32
CA ASP A 187 -7.74 -4.65 -31.30
C ASP A 187 -7.13 -4.66 -29.87
N GLY A 188 -7.95 -4.83 -28.84
CA GLY A 188 -7.53 -4.74 -27.45
C GLY A 188 -6.87 -3.38 -27.18
N TRP A 189 -5.68 -3.41 -26.57
CA TRP A 189 -4.88 -2.20 -26.33
C TRP A 189 -3.79 -1.96 -27.38
N THR A 190 -3.87 -2.63 -28.52
CA THR A 190 -2.94 -2.41 -29.64
C THR A 190 -3.06 -0.96 -30.13
N ASP A 191 -1.93 -0.33 -30.47
CA ASP A 191 -1.84 1.06 -30.92
C ASP A 191 -2.38 2.11 -29.92
N ARG A 192 -2.52 1.73 -28.64
CA ARG A 192 -2.96 2.65 -27.57
C ARG A 192 -1.80 3.37 -26.93
N ARG A 193 -2.06 4.60 -26.47
CA ARG A 193 -1.08 5.44 -25.79
C ARG A 193 -1.29 5.37 -24.28
N ALA A 194 -0.26 4.98 -23.53
CA ALA A 194 -0.29 4.97 -22.08
C ALA A 194 0.49 6.16 -21.51
N LEU A 195 -0.06 6.80 -20.47
CA LEU A 195 0.64 7.80 -19.66
C LEU A 195 0.75 7.31 -18.22
N LEU A 196 1.98 7.23 -17.71
CA LEU A 196 2.27 7.05 -16.30
C LEU A 196 2.48 8.41 -15.63
N VAL A 197 1.68 8.71 -14.61
CA VAL A 197 1.81 9.89 -13.75
C VAL A 197 2.39 9.44 -12.41
N GLY A 198 3.68 9.71 -12.20
CA GLY A 198 4.43 9.32 -11.01
C GLY A 198 5.45 8.21 -11.29
N ALA A 199 6.72 8.48 -10.96
CA ALA A 199 7.85 7.58 -11.20
C ALA A 199 8.41 6.93 -9.92
N GLY A 200 7.56 6.80 -8.89
CA GLY A 200 7.89 6.11 -7.65
C GLY A 200 7.91 4.59 -7.81
N LYS A 201 8.09 3.86 -6.71
CA LYS A 201 8.15 2.38 -6.69
C LYS A 201 6.96 1.73 -7.41
N MET A 202 5.74 2.21 -7.13
CA MET A 202 4.52 1.70 -7.76
C MET A 202 4.45 2.01 -9.26
N GLY A 203 4.90 3.20 -9.67
CA GLY A 203 4.95 3.55 -11.08
C GLY A 203 5.94 2.69 -11.87
N ARG A 204 7.11 2.39 -11.30
CA ARG A 204 8.09 1.49 -11.94
C ARG A 204 7.55 0.08 -12.12
N LEU A 205 6.86 -0.48 -11.12
CA LEU A 205 6.19 -1.79 -11.26
C LEU A 205 5.08 -1.77 -12.33
N ALA A 206 4.40 -0.64 -12.51
CA ALA A 206 3.43 -0.50 -13.58
C ALA A 206 4.12 -0.50 -14.95
N LEU A 207 5.28 0.17 -15.09
CA LEU A 207 6.08 0.12 -16.33
C LEU A 207 6.60 -1.29 -16.61
N GLU A 208 7.14 -1.99 -15.61
CA GLU A 208 7.55 -3.40 -15.75
C GLU A 208 6.39 -4.25 -16.24
N ALA A 209 5.20 -4.08 -15.65
CA ALA A 209 4.01 -4.80 -16.04
C ALA A 209 3.53 -4.49 -17.46
N LEU A 210 3.70 -3.26 -17.93
CA LEU A 210 3.38 -2.86 -19.31
C LEU A 210 4.39 -3.47 -20.28
N ALA A 211 5.69 -3.46 -19.95
CA ALA A 211 6.76 -4.00 -20.78
C ALA A 211 6.75 -5.53 -20.87
N ASP A 212 6.46 -6.23 -19.78
CA ASP A 212 6.39 -7.71 -19.76
C ASP A 212 5.26 -8.28 -20.63
N ARG A 213 4.28 -7.45 -21.03
CA ARG A 213 3.08 -7.87 -21.77
C ARG A 213 3.11 -7.49 -23.26
N THR A 214 4.20 -6.90 -23.75
CA THR A 214 4.35 -6.56 -25.17
C THR A 214 4.79 -7.76 -26.02
N ASP A 215 4.08 -8.89 -25.93
CA ASP A 215 4.18 -9.92 -26.98
C ASP A 215 3.49 -9.38 -28.26
N ASP A 216 4.09 -9.66 -29.43
CA ASP A 216 3.89 -9.04 -30.76
C ASP A 216 2.44 -8.89 -31.29
N ARG A 217 1.43 -9.42 -30.60
CA ARG A 217 0.02 -9.33 -31.01
C ARG A 217 -0.80 -8.27 -30.26
N ALA A 218 -0.29 -7.69 -29.17
CA ALA A 218 -1.00 -6.68 -28.38
C ALA A 218 0.00 -5.71 -27.71
N SER A 219 0.67 -4.86 -28.48
CA SER A 219 1.60 -3.85 -27.96
C SER A 219 1.01 -2.44 -27.98
N LEU A 220 1.37 -1.63 -26.99
CA LEU A 220 1.01 -0.21 -26.94
C LEU A 220 1.75 0.59 -28.04
N ALA A 221 1.11 1.62 -28.59
CA ALA A 221 1.75 2.55 -29.52
C ALA A 221 2.88 3.35 -28.86
N SER A 222 2.64 3.81 -27.64
CA SER A 222 3.65 4.51 -26.85
C SER A 222 3.33 4.46 -25.37
N VAL A 223 4.40 4.53 -24.57
CA VAL A 223 4.34 4.73 -23.12
C VAL A 223 5.07 6.03 -22.82
N ALA A 224 4.42 6.94 -22.10
CA ALA A 224 5.00 8.18 -21.65
C ALA A 224 5.01 8.26 -20.12
N VAL A 225 6.03 8.89 -19.53
CA VAL A 225 6.18 9.06 -18.08
C VAL A 225 6.25 10.54 -17.75
N THR A 226 5.46 10.97 -16.77
CA THR A 226 5.54 12.31 -16.19
C THR A 226 5.67 12.24 -14.68
N ASN A 227 6.51 13.09 -14.11
CA ASN A 227 6.76 13.13 -12.67
C ASN A 227 7.20 14.54 -12.23
N ARG A 228 6.90 14.92 -10.98
CA ARG A 228 7.29 16.24 -10.42
C ARG A 228 8.80 16.48 -10.49
N SER A 229 9.61 15.45 -10.27
CA SER A 229 11.06 15.47 -10.55
C SER A 229 11.31 14.95 -11.97
N PRO A 230 11.84 15.79 -12.88
CA PRO A 230 12.19 15.40 -14.23
C PRO A 230 13.23 14.29 -14.27
N GLU A 231 14.17 14.28 -13.33
CA GLU A 231 15.25 13.29 -13.25
C GLU A 231 14.66 11.89 -13.00
N ARG A 232 13.70 11.78 -12.08
CA ARG A 232 12.98 10.53 -11.80
C ARG A 232 12.13 10.08 -12.98
N ALA A 233 11.50 11.00 -13.72
CA ALA A 233 10.78 10.65 -14.95
C ALA A 233 11.74 10.06 -15.98
N ALA A 234 12.87 10.72 -16.23
CA ALA A 234 13.88 10.26 -17.19
C ALA A 234 14.57 8.96 -16.79
N GLU A 235 14.80 8.72 -15.50
CA GLU A 235 15.33 7.45 -15.01
C GLU A 235 14.35 6.30 -15.22
N ALA A 236 13.08 6.49 -14.84
CA ALA A 236 12.05 5.48 -15.05
C ALA A 236 11.81 5.22 -16.54
N ALA A 237 11.69 6.27 -17.35
CA ALA A 237 11.45 6.14 -18.78
C ALA A 237 12.56 5.38 -19.51
N ARG A 238 13.83 5.67 -19.19
CA ARG A 238 14.99 4.96 -19.77
C ARG A 238 15.02 3.46 -19.52
N ALA A 239 14.50 3.01 -18.37
CA ALA A 239 14.49 1.60 -18.03
C ALA A 239 13.51 0.78 -18.90
N PHE A 240 12.55 1.44 -19.58
CA PHE A 240 11.44 0.80 -20.29
C PHE A 240 11.19 1.35 -21.70
N ASP A 241 12.18 2.04 -22.29
CA ASP A 241 12.08 2.70 -23.61
C ASP A 241 10.83 3.59 -23.77
N ALA A 242 10.44 4.25 -22.68
CA ALA A 242 9.29 5.14 -22.65
C ALA A 242 9.71 6.60 -22.92
N GLU A 243 8.76 7.41 -23.37
CA GLU A 243 8.92 8.85 -23.53
C GLU A 243 8.82 9.57 -22.20
N THR A 244 9.35 10.80 -22.11
CA THR A 244 9.15 11.67 -20.95
C THR A 244 8.30 12.87 -21.31
N VAL A 245 7.38 13.23 -20.42
CA VAL A 245 6.53 14.42 -20.56
C VAL A 245 6.78 15.36 -19.38
N PRO A 246 7.05 16.65 -19.62
CA PRO A 246 7.18 17.63 -18.54
C PRO A 246 5.97 17.64 -17.63
N TRP A 247 6.17 17.78 -16.31
CA TRP A 247 5.08 17.78 -15.33
C TRP A 247 4.00 18.86 -15.60
N ALA A 248 4.41 19.98 -16.17
CA ALA A 248 3.51 21.06 -16.57
C ALA A 248 2.50 20.60 -17.64
N ASP A 249 2.91 19.70 -18.53
CA ASP A 249 2.14 19.25 -19.69
C ASP A 249 1.31 17.99 -19.40
N ARG A 250 1.34 17.48 -18.15
CA ARG A 250 0.69 16.22 -17.75
C ARG A 250 -0.79 16.14 -18.12
N HIS A 251 -1.50 17.26 -18.06
CA HIS A 251 -2.94 17.32 -18.39
C HIS A 251 -3.18 17.18 -19.89
N ALA A 252 -2.38 17.88 -20.70
CA ALA A 252 -2.44 17.76 -22.15
C ALA A 252 -2.04 16.35 -22.61
N ALA A 253 -1.08 15.72 -21.95
CA ALA A 253 -0.71 14.33 -22.21
C ALA A 253 -1.81 13.36 -21.77
N ALA A 254 -2.42 13.56 -20.60
CA ALA A 254 -3.51 12.71 -20.10
C ALA A 254 -4.71 12.75 -21.05
N ALA A 255 -5.04 13.92 -21.59
CA ALA A 255 -6.11 14.09 -22.56
C ALA A 255 -5.85 13.38 -23.91
N ARG A 256 -4.59 13.06 -24.22
CA ARG A 256 -4.20 12.33 -25.43
C ARG A 256 -3.98 10.84 -25.18
N ALA A 257 -3.87 10.40 -23.93
CA ALA A 257 -3.66 9.00 -23.61
C ALA A 257 -4.96 8.22 -23.69
N ASP A 258 -4.86 6.96 -24.13
CA ASP A 258 -5.95 5.98 -24.04
C ASP A 258 -5.99 5.34 -22.65
N LEU A 259 -4.84 5.24 -21.98
CA LEU A 259 -4.67 4.71 -20.62
C LEU A 259 -3.86 5.70 -19.77
N VAL A 260 -4.37 6.07 -18.61
CA VAL A 260 -3.63 6.87 -17.62
C VAL A 260 -3.47 6.08 -16.33
N ILE A 261 -2.22 5.82 -15.93
CA ILE A 261 -1.89 5.17 -14.66
C ILE A 261 -1.36 6.26 -13.71
N VAL A 262 -2.06 6.49 -12.61
CA VAL A 262 -1.65 7.48 -11.59
C VAL A 262 -1.07 6.76 -10.38
N ALA A 263 0.21 6.98 -10.10
CA ALA A 263 0.97 6.36 -9.02
C ALA A 263 1.81 7.42 -8.29
N THR A 264 1.13 8.40 -7.68
CA THR A 264 1.75 9.53 -6.98
C THR A 264 1.47 9.51 -5.49
N GLY A 265 2.44 9.91 -4.65
CA GLY A 265 2.22 10.18 -3.22
C GLY A 265 1.75 11.60 -2.94
N ALA A 266 0.92 12.18 -3.81
CA ALA A 266 0.39 13.54 -3.63
C ALA A 266 -0.92 13.48 -2.83
N GLU A 267 -1.09 14.40 -1.87
CA GLU A 267 -2.32 14.53 -1.10
C GLU A 267 -3.49 15.09 -1.94
N GLU A 268 -3.18 15.98 -2.88
CA GLU A 268 -4.16 16.52 -3.82
C GLU A 268 -4.18 15.76 -5.16
N PRO A 269 -5.35 15.64 -5.81
CA PRO A 269 -5.47 15.06 -7.14
C PRO A 269 -4.51 15.70 -8.16
N THR A 270 -3.68 14.86 -8.79
CA THR A 270 -2.65 15.31 -9.74
C THR A 270 -3.18 15.50 -11.15
N ILE A 271 -4.24 14.77 -11.51
CA ILE A 271 -5.04 14.91 -12.73
C ILE A 271 -6.44 15.36 -12.29
N ARG A 272 -7.04 16.31 -13.02
CA ARG A 272 -8.33 16.89 -12.66
C ARG A 272 -9.33 16.69 -13.79
N ALA A 273 -10.62 16.56 -13.47
CA ALA A 273 -11.64 16.25 -14.47
C ALA A 273 -11.79 17.37 -15.50
N GLU A 274 -11.61 18.62 -15.09
CA GLU A 274 -11.77 19.80 -15.95
C GLU A 274 -10.70 19.89 -17.04
N THR A 275 -9.62 19.13 -16.91
CA THR A 275 -8.52 19.11 -17.87
C THR A 275 -8.56 17.90 -18.80
N LEU A 276 -9.55 17.02 -18.64
CA LEU A 276 -9.78 15.85 -19.50
C LEU A 276 -10.82 16.16 -20.59
N PRO A 277 -10.79 15.46 -21.74
CA PRO A 277 -11.75 15.68 -22.82
C PRO A 277 -13.19 15.35 -22.38
N GLU A 278 -14.17 16.14 -22.82
CA GLU A 278 -15.59 15.87 -22.60
C GLU A 278 -15.99 14.50 -23.18
N GLY A 279 -16.60 13.64 -22.35
CA GLY A 279 -16.94 12.25 -22.69
C GLY A 279 -16.06 11.18 -22.02
N SER A 280 -14.91 11.54 -21.41
CA SER A 280 -14.08 10.58 -20.67
C SER A 280 -14.64 10.22 -19.28
N ALA A 281 -15.51 11.07 -18.71
CA ALA A 281 -16.09 10.87 -17.37
C ALA A 281 -17.04 9.65 -17.29
N ALA A 282 -17.59 9.19 -18.42
CA ALA A 282 -18.49 8.04 -18.46
C ALA A 282 -17.77 6.67 -18.42
N ALA A 283 -16.43 6.65 -18.50
CA ALA A 283 -15.61 5.43 -18.55
C ALA A 283 -14.61 5.33 -17.39
N ALA A 284 -14.69 6.22 -16.40
CA ALA A 284 -13.93 6.11 -15.16
C ALA A 284 -14.51 4.99 -14.28
N ASP A 285 -14.37 3.74 -14.73
CA ASP A 285 -14.45 2.57 -13.85
C ASP A 285 -13.22 2.65 -12.93
N THR A 286 -13.38 3.29 -11.77
CA THR A 286 -12.42 3.18 -10.67
C THR A 286 -12.42 1.72 -10.24
N ALA A 287 -11.44 0.94 -10.70
CA ALA A 287 -11.18 -0.37 -10.14
C ALA A 287 -10.83 -0.17 -8.65
N THR A 288 -11.79 -0.50 -7.79
CA THR A 288 -11.66 -0.47 -6.33
C THR A 288 -11.28 -1.86 -5.85
#